data_AF-A0A534GW47-F1
#
_entry.id   AF-A0A534GW47-F1
#
_cell.length_a   1.000
_cell.length_b   1.000
_cell.length_c   1.000
_cell.angle_alpha   90.00
_cell.angle_beta   90.00
_cell.angle_gamma   90.00
#
_symmetry.space_group_name_H-M   'P 1'
#
loop_
_entity.id
_entity.type
_entity.pdbx_description
1 polymer ?
#
loop_
_entity_poly.entity_id
_entity_poly.type
_entity_poly.pdbx_seq_one_letter_code
_entity_poly.pdbx_strand_id
1 'polypeptide(L)'
;RNVSFDRAFAIRLDPDNGEKVREIMKSHRPDGIVCANDRTAGKLMHSLRLLKYRVPKDVRLVGIDDVEYAKLLPVPLTTLRQPTLQIGQAAVALMLERIAQRDLPPREVRLHCELIVRESCGARRAA
;
A
#
# COMPACT_ATOMS: atom_id res chain seq x y z
N ARG A 1 -13.88 -1.55 10.02
CA ARG A 1 -15.15 -1.00 9.51
C ARG A 1 -15.12 -1.14 7.99
N ASN A 2 -16.19 -1.63 7.36
CA ASN A 2 -16.27 -1.69 5.89
C ASN A 2 -16.46 -0.27 5.36
N VAL A 3 -15.41 0.28 4.76
CA VAL A 3 -15.50 1.53 4.00
C VAL A 3 -16.10 1.18 2.65
N SER A 4 -17.29 1.71 2.34
CA SER A 4 -17.85 1.64 0.99
C SER A 4 -17.02 2.52 0.08
N PHE A 5 -16.58 2.00 -1.06
CA PHE A 5 -15.93 2.77 -2.11
C PHE A 5 -16.41 2.28 -3.47
N ASP A 6 -16.41 3.19 -4.44
CA ASP A 6 -16.80 2.86 -5.81
C ASP A 6 -15.73 1.97 -6.46
N ARG A 7 -16.14 0.76 -6.86
CA ARG A 7 -15.26 -0.22 -7.48
C ARG A 7 -14.73 0.24 -8.84
N ALA A 8 -15.32 1.26 -9.47
CA ALA A 8 -14.77 1.87 -10.67
C ALA A 8 -13.34 2.43 -10.46
N PHE A 9 -12.98 2.81 -9.22
CA PHE A 9 -11.62 3.26 -8.88
C PHE A 9 -10.65 2.11 -8.53
N ALA A 10 -11.13 0.87 -8.48
CA ALA A 10 -10.26 -0.31 -8.27
C ALA A 10 -9.73 -0.82 -9.61
N ILE A 11 -8.54 -0.34 -9.97
CA ILE A 11 -7.96 -0.66 -11.28
C ILE A 11 -6.80 -1.65 -11.13
N ARG A 12 -6.89 -2.76 -11.86
CA ARG A 12 -5.76 -3.69 -12.03
C ARG A 12 -5.00 -3.30 -13.28
N LEU A 13 -3.73 -2.95 -13.12
CA LEU A 13 -2.84 -2.54 -14.19
C LEU A 13 -1.40 -3.00 -13.89
N ASP A 14 -0.60 -3.17 -14.93
CA ASP A 14 0.86 -3.28 -14.78
C ASP A 14 1.46 -1.86 -14.73
N PRO A 15 2.08 -1.44 -13.60
CA PRO A 15 2.60 -0.08 -13.47
C PRO A 15 3.75 0.22 -14.44
N ASP A 16 4.38 -0.78 -15.04
CA ASP A 16 5.43 -0.57 -16.05
C ASP A 16 4.83 -0.27 -17.45
N ASN A 17 3.53 -0.50 -17.65
CA ASN A 17 2.83 -0.13 -18.88
C ASN A 17 2.48 1.37 -18.88
N GLY A 18 3.42 2.19 -19.38
CA GLY A 18 3.30 3.65 -19.40
C GLY A 18 2.10 4.18 -20.21
N GLU A 19 1.66 3.48 -21.26
CA GLU A 19 0.46 3.86 -22.01
C GLU A 19 -0.80 3.72 -21.16
N LYS A 20 -0.94 2.59 -20.45
CA LYS A 20 -2.09 2.35 -19.58
C LYS A 20 -2.11 3.29 -18.38
N VAL A 21 -0.94 3.57 -17.80
CA VAL A 21 -0.81 4.58 -16.73
C VAL A 21 -1.25 5.96 -17.25
N ARG A 22 -0.82 6.35 -18.45
CA ARG A 22 -1.22 7.64 -19.06
C ARG A 22 -2.73 7.72 -19.28
N GLU A 23 -3.34 6.67 -19.79
CA GLU A 23 -4.78 6.58 -20.01
C GLU A 23 -5.53 6.80 -18.69
N ILE A 24 -5.16 6.07 -17.63
CA ILE A 24 -5.82 6.16 -16.33
C ILE A 24 -5.67 7.56 -15.72
N MET A 25 -4.47 8.14 -15.77
CA MET A 25 -4.23 9.49 -15.26
C MET A 25 -5.06 10.54 -16.00
N LYS A 26 -5.27 10.39 -17.32
CA LYS A 26 -6.10 11.31 -18.10
C LYS A 26 -7.60 11.14 -17.85
N SER A 27 -8.06 9.89 -17.78
CA SER A 27 -9.47 9.56 -17.66
C SER A 27 -10.01 9.81 -16.24
N HIS A 28 -9.23 9.47 -15.21
CA HIS A 28 -9.68 9.57 -13.82
C HIS A 28 -9.18 10.82 -13.10
N ARG A 29 -8.08 11.43 -13.57
CA ARG A 29 -7.44 12.61 -12.96
C ARG A 29 -7.35 12.51 -11.42
N PRO A 30 -6.75 11.44 -10.87
CA PRO A 30 -6.79 11.20 -9.44
C PRO A 30 -5.94 12.22 -8.67
N ASP A 31 -6.46 12.75 -7.58
CA ASP A 31 -5.67 13.54 -6.61
C ASP A 31 -4.71 12.66 -5.80
N GLY A 32 -5.00 11.36 -5.70
CA GLY A 32 -4.20 10.39 -4.98
C GLY A 32 -4.48 8.95 -5.40
N ILE A 33 -3.47 8.10 -5.23
CA ILE A 33 -3.52 6.69 -5.59
C ILE A 33 -3.09 5.84 -4.37
N VAL A 34 -3.90 4.84 -4.06
CA VAL A 34 -3.59 3.80 -3.07
C VAL A 34 -3.09 2.58 -3.82
N CYS A 35 -1.82 2.25 -3.66
CA CYS A 35 -1.22 1.06 -4.28
C CYS A 35 -1.39 -0.16 -3.39
N ALA A 36 -1.54 -1.33 -4.01
CA ALA A 36 -1.69 -2.61 -3.30
C ALA A 36 -0.48 -3.00 -2.45
N ASN A 37 0.71 -2.51 -2.80
CA ASN A 37 1.94 -2.65 -2.03
C ASN A 37 2.99 -1.61 -2.46
N ASP A 38 4.09 -1.54 -1.69
CA ASP A 38 5.20 -0.61 -1.92
C ASP A 38 5.93 -0.87 -3.25
N ARG A 39 5.97 -2.13 -3.72
CA ARG A 39 6.58 -2.46 -5.02
C ARG A 39 5.78 -1.84 -6.17
N THR A 40 4.46 -1.97 -6.15
CA THR A 40 3.57 -1.35 -7.13
C THR A 40 3.65 0.17 -7.06
N ALA A 41 3.71 0.75 -5.85
CA ALA A 41 3.89 2.18 -5.68
C ALA A 41 5.22 2.67 -6.28
N GLY A 42 6.33 1.98 -6.01
CA GLY A 42 7.65 2.33 -6.56
C GLY A 42 7.68 2.30 -8.09
N LYS A 43 7.14 1.24 -8.69
CA LYS A 43 7.01 1.14 -10.16
C LYS A 43 6.11 2.23 -10.74
N LEU A 44 4.97 2.47 -10.12
CA LEU A 44 4.04 3.51 -10.57
C LEU A 44 4.68 4.90 -10.47
N MET A 45 5.41 5.18 -9.39
CA MET A 45 6.17 6.42 -9.23
C MET A 45 7.20 6.61 -10.35
N HIS A 46 7.88 5.54 -10.76
CA HIS A 46 8.79 5.58 -11.90
C HIS A 46 8.07 5.94 -13.21
N SER A 47 6.96 5.27 -13.52
CA SER A 47 6.15 5.55 -14.72
C SER A 47 5.56 6.95 -14.71
N LEU A 48 5.02 7.42 -13.58
CA LEU A 48 4.54 8.79 -13.41
C LEU A 48 5.65 9.82 -13.69
N ARG A 49 6.87 9.58 -13.19
CA ARG A 49 8.04 10.42 -13.46
C ARG A 49 8.37 10.50 -14.96
N LEU A 50 8.37 9.37 -15.66
CA LEU A 50 8.59 9.32 -17.11
C LEU A 50 7.50 10.09 -17.87
N LEU A 51 6.27 10.01 -17.39
CA LEU A 51 5.10 10.73 -17.91
C LEU A 51 5.03 12.20 -17.47
N LYS A 52 6.03 12.69 -16.71
CA LYS A 52 6.17 14.07 -16.20
C LYS A 52 5.16 14.47 -15.13
N TYR A 53 4.49 13.52 -14.48
CA TYR A 53 3.72 13.78 -13.25
C TYR A 53 4.67 13.81 -12.04
N ARG A 54 4.43 14.76 -11.14
CA ARG A 54 5.20 14.95 -9.91
C ARG A 54 4.44 14.37 -8.72
N VAL A 55 5.07 13.48 -7.98
CA VAL A 55 4.59 13.07 -6.65
C VAL A 55 5.26 13.98 -5.61
N PRO A 56 4.55 14.52 -4.60
CA PRO A 56 3.10 14.49 -4.39
C PRO A 56 2.33 15.64 -5.09
N LYS A 57 3.00 16.51 -5.86
CA LYS A 57 2.43 17.80 -6.32
C LYS A 57 1.25 17.66 -7.28
N ASP A 58 1.36 16.76 -8.26
CA ASP A 58 0.33 16.51 -9.27
C ASP A 58 -0.56 15.32 -8.88
N VAL A 59 0.01 14.34 -8.17
CA VAL A 59 -0.72 13.17 -7.64
C VAL A 59 -0.03 12.64 -6.39
N ARG A 60 -0.83 12.32 -5.36
CA ARG A 60 -0.36 11.71 -4.11
C ARG A 60 -0.28 10.19 -4.25
N LEU A 61 0.63 9.58 -3.50
CA LEU A 61 0.84 8.14 -3.56
C LEU A 61 0.98 7.55 -2.16
N VAL A 62 0.30 6.44 -1.90
CA VAL A 62 0.49 5.62 -0.69
C VAL A 62 0.63 4.14 -1.06
N GLY A 63 1.40 3.41 -0.27
CA GLY A 63 1.60 1.96 -0.40
C GLY A 63 1.15 1.17 0.82
N ILE A 64 1.51 -0.11 0.82
CA ILE A 64 1.35 -1.06 1.92
C ILE A 64 2.63 -1.88 1.97
N ASP A 65 3.13 -2.19 3.16
CA ASP A 65 4.20 -3.13 3.56
C ASP A 65 5.22 -2.45 4.49
N ASP A 66 5.66 -1.24 4.14
CA ASP A 66 6.83 -0.55 4.71
C ASP A 66 8.14 -1.31 4.57
N VAL A 67 8.39 -1.81 3.36
CA VAL A 67 9.68 -2.42 3.02
C VAL A 67 10.82 -1.40 3.11
N GLU A 68 12.05 -1.86 3.41
CA GLU A 68 13.19 -0.98 3.68
C GLU A 68 13.46 0.07 2.59
N TYR A 69 13.21 -0.25 1.31
CA TYR A 69 13.42 0.70 0.22
C TYR A 69 12.32 1.77 0.10
N ALA A 70 11.19 1.65 0.79
CA ALA A 70 10.09 2.63 0.72
C ALA A 70 10.56 4.04 1.14
N LYS A 71 11.48 4.13 2.10
CA LYS A 71 12.13 5.40 2.53
C LYS A 71 13.19 5.93 1.56
N LEU A 72 13.66 5.09 0.63
CA LEU A 72 14.73 5.37 -0.33
C LEU A 72 14.20 5.65 -1.74
N LEU A 73 12.89 5.54 -1.96
CA LEU A 73 12.27 5.93 -3.23
C LEU A 73 12.53 7.42 -3.51
N PRO A 74 12.53 7.85 -4.79
CA PRO A 74 12.81 9.24 -5.17
C PRO A 74 11.96 10.27 -4.42
N VAL A 75 10.74 9.87 -4.01
CA VAL A 75 9.94 10.55 -3.01
C VAL A 75 9.65 9.52 -1.90
N PRO A 76 10.10 9.72 -0.65
CA PRO A 76 9.86 8.78 0.43
C PRO A 76 8.38 8.42 0.57
N LEU A 77 8.07 7.12 0.49
CA LEU A 77 6.71 6.62 0.34
C LEU A 77 5.98 6.52 1.69
N THR A 78 4.81 7.12 1.78
CA THR A 78 3.84 6.90 2.84
C THR A 78 3.21 5.53 2.65
N THR A 79 3.19 4.71 3.70
CA THR A 79 2.78 3.30 3.57
C THR A 79 2.20 2.77 4.87
N LEU A 80 1.34 1.76 4.75
CA LEU A 80 0.78 1.03 5.89
C LEU A 80 1.71 -0.14 6.24
N ARG A 81 2.46 -0.03 7.33
CA ARG A 81 3.36 -1.07 7.83
C ARG A 81 2.55 -2.23 8.41
N GLN A 82 2.81 -3.43 7.89
CA GLN A 82 2.20 -4.64 8.39
C GLN A 82 2.98 -5.18 9.61
N PRO A 83 2.31 -5.66 10.68
CA PRO A 83 3.00 -6.23 11.84
C PRO A 83 3.43 -7.68 11.57
N THR A 84 4.31 -7.89 10.58
CA THR A 84 4.66 -9.21 10.05
C THR A 84 5.20 -10.19 11.09
N LEU A 85 6.00 -9.69 12.06
CA LEU A 85 6.48 -10.50 13.18
C LEU A 85 5.31 -11.02 14.05
N GLN A 86 4.36 -10.15 14.39
CA GLN A 86 3.19 -10.51 15.20
C GLN A 86 2.27 -11.46 14.43
N ILE A 87 2.12 -11.28 13.11
CA ILE A 87 1.37 -12.20 12.24
C ILE A 87 1.98 -13.60 12.33
N GLY A 88 3.31 -13.71 12.17
CA GLY A 88 4.01 -14.99 12.27
C GLY A 88 3.87 -15.65 13.64
N GLN A 89 4.06 -14.87 14.72
CA GLN A 89 3.89 -15.35 16.09
C GLN A 89 2.46 -15.86 16.35
N ALA A 90 1.45 -15.09 15.96
CA ALA A 90 0.05 -15.49 16.12
C ALA A 90 -0.29 -16.74 15.30
N ALA A 91 0.18 -16.82 14.05
CA ALA A 91 -0.06 -17.98 13.19
C ALA A 91 0.54 -19.27 13.77
N VAL A 92 1.80 -19.22 14.22
CA VAL A 92 2.46 -20.39 14.84
C VAL A 92 1.79 -20.80 16.14
N ALA A 93 1.46 -19.84 17.01
CA ALA A 93 0.76 -20.11 18.27
C ALA A 93 -0.58 -20.82 18.02
N LEU A 94 -1.42 -20.28 17.13
CA LEU A 94 -2.71 -20.86 16.78
C LEU A 94 -2.59 -22.25 16.16
N MET A 95 -1.58 -22.47 15.32
CA MET A 95 -1.31 -23.77 14.71
C MET A 95 -0.95 -24.81 15.77
N LEU A 96 -0.06 -24.47 16.71
CA LEU A 96 0.36 -25.37 17.79
C LEU A 96 -0.81 -25.72 18.71
N GLU A 97 -1.64 -24.75 19.08
CA GLU A 97 -2.87 -25.00 19.85
C GLU A 97 -3.82 -25.97 19.13
N ARG A 98 -4.00 -25.81 17.81
CA ARG A 98 -4.88 -26.68 17.01
C ARG A 98 -4.33 -28.11 16.88
N ILE A 99 -3.02 -28.27 16.79
CA ILE A 99 -2.38 -29.59 16.77
C ILE A 99 -2.62 -30.30 18.10
N ALA A 100 -2.48 -29.58 19.23
CA ALA A 100 -2.73 -30.11 20.57
C ALA A 100 -4.22 -30.41 20.83
N GLN A 101 -5.13 -29.60 20.27
CA GLN A 101 -6.58 -29.73 20.44
C GLN A 101 -7.29 -29.55 19.10
N ARG A 102 -7.55 -30.66 18.42
CA ARG A 102 -8.07 -30.68 17.04
C ARG A 102 -9.48 -30.10 16.90
N ASP A 103 -10.30 -30.21 17.95
CA ASP A 103 -11.70 -29.81 17.94
C ASP A 103 -11.92 -28.34 18.32
N LEU A 104 -10.86 -27.54 18.46
CA LEU A 104 -10.98 -26.10 18.71
C LEU A 104 -11.74 -25.40 17.57
N PRO A 105 -12.66 -24.47 17.89
CA PRO A 105 -13.37 -23.69 16.88
C PRO A 105 -12.39 -22.83 16.05
N PRO A 106 -12.74 -22.46 14.80
CA PRO A 106 -12.01 -21.47 14.03
C PRO A 106 -11.80 -20.18 14.82
N ARG A 107 -10.57 -19.65 14.80
CA ARG A 107 -10.21 -18.39 15.47
C ARG A 107 -9.83 -17.35 14.43
N GLU A 108 -10.29 -16.12 14.62
CA GLU A 108 -9.84 -14.96 13.88
C GLU A 108 -8.99 -14.09 14.82
N VAL A 109 -7.79 -13.72 14.38
CA VAL A 109 -6.91 -12.78 15.09
C VAL A 109 -6.70 -11.57 14.19
N ARG A 110 -7.04 -10.39 14.70
CA ARG A 110 -6.88 -9.11 13.99
C ARG A 110 -5.74 -8.33 14.62
N LEU A 111 -4.72 -8.06 13.82
CA LEU A 111 -3.55 -7.28 14.23
C LEU A 111 -3.62 -5.88 13.63
N HIS A 112 -3.08 -4.90 14.35
CA HIS A 112 -3.12 -3.51 13.93
C HIS A 112 -1.91 -3.16 13.07
N CYS A 113 -2.16 -2.60 11.89
CA CYS A 113 -1.13 -1.99 11.08
C CYS A 113 -0.81 -0.56 11.58
N GLU A 114 0.39 -0.08 11.26
CA GLU A 114 0.85 1.27 11.58
C GLU A 114 0.94 2.11 10.30
N LEU A 115 0.37 3.32 10.29
CA LEU A 115 0.52 4.24 9.17
C LEU A 115 1.84 5.00 9.29
N ILE A 116 2.76 4.76 8.36
CA ILE A 116 4.05 5.45 8.30
C ILE A 116 3.96 6.60 7.30
N VAL A 117 3.81 7.81 7.83
CA VAL A 117 3.66 9.04 7.03
C VAL A 117 5.01 9.54 6.53
N ARG A 118 5.11 9.76 5.22
CA ARG A 118 6.27 10.34 4.52
C ARG A 118 5.82 11.34 3.44
N GLU A 119 6.74 11.76 2.58
CA GLU A 119 6.52 12.86 1.64
C GLU A 119 5.48 12.56 0.54
N SER A 120 5.36 11.31 0.10
CA SER A 120 4.55 10.95 -1.08
C SER A 120 3.04 11.22 -0.95
N CYS A 121 2.51 11.37 0.27
CA CYS A 121 1.11 11.72 0.49
C CYS A 121 0.87 13.24 0.60
N GLY A 122 1.93 14.05 0.52
CA GLY A 122 1.85 15.50 0.64
C GLY A 122 1.68 16.02 2.08
N ALA A 123 1.79 15.15 3.09
CA ALA A 123 1.85 15.60 4.48
C ALA A 123 3.08 16.49 4.69
N ARG A 124 2.86 17.71 5.20
CA ARG A 124 3.96 18.56 5.64
C ARG A 124 4.49 17.98 6.96
N ARG A 125 5.81 17.83 7.09
CA ARG A 125 6.39 17.76 8.43
C ARG A 125 5.98 19.06 9.14
N ALA A 126 5.38 18.94 10.33
CA ALA A 126 5.31 20.08 11.22
C ALA A 126 6.74 20.60 11.40
N ALA A 127 6.93 21.90 11.15
CA ALA A 127 8.19 22.58 11.41
C ALA A 127 8.47 22.57 12.92
#